data_AF-A0A7Y6PDD0-F1
#
_entry.id   AF-A0A7Y6PDD0-F1
#
_cell.length_a   1.000
_cell.length_b   1.000
_cell.length_c   1.000
_cell.angle_alpha   90.00
_cell.angle_beta   90.00
_cell.angle_gamma   90.00
#
_symmetry.space_group_name_H-M   'P 1'
#
loop_
_entity.id
_entity.type
_entity.pdbx_description
1 polymer ?
#
loop_
_entity_poly.entity_id
_entity_poly.type
_entity_poly.pdbx_seq_one_letter_code
_entity_poly.pdbx_strand_id
1 'polypeptide(L)'
;AGDGGVATAGDRGAATAGYRGAATAGDGGAATARGKASTGYNGLSVARGENVQVKGGIGAILVIAEERDDTYDIVDWKAVVVDGEVVKADTWYRLENGELVEVD
;
A
#
# COMPACT_ATOMS: atom_id res chain seq x y z
N ALA A 1 -6.97 -12.91 1.37
CA ALA A 1 -6.08 -14.01 0.97
C ALA A 1 -5.04 -14.28 2.07
N GLY A 2 -4.54 -15.51 2.17
CA GLY A 2 -3.58 -15.95 3.20
C GLY A 2 -2.12 -15.55 2.92
N ASP A 3 -1.17 -16.31 3.46
CA ASP A 3 0.28 -16.13 3.25
C ASP A 3 0.65 -16.22 1.76
N GLY A 4 1.40 -15.23 1.27
CA GLY A 4 1.73 -15.04 -0.15
C GLY A 4 0.52 -14.88 -1.08
N GLY A 5 -0.68 -14.76 -0.51
CA GLY A 5 -1.92 -14.82 -1.26
C GLY A 5 -2.23 -13.49 -1.96
N VAL A 6 -2.91 -13.60 -3.10
CA VAL A 6 -3.44 -12.45 -3.85
C VAL A 6 -4.93 -12.28 -3.56
N ALA A 7 -5.35 -11.07 -3.22
CA ALA A 7 -6.76 -10.70 -3.06
C ALA A 7 -7.09 -9.53 -3.99
N THR A 8 -8.17 -9.67 -4.77
CA THR A 8 -8.63 -8.64 -5.69
C THR A 8 -10.09 -8.29 -5.42
N ALA A 9 -10.43 -7.02 -5.44
CA ALA A 9 -11.80 -6.52 -5.39
C ALA A 9 -12.02 -5.50 -6.52
N GLY A 10 -13.25 -5.37 -7.00
CA GLY A 10 -13.62 -4.36 -8.00
C GLY A 10 -13.73 -2.95 -7.40
N ASP A 11 -14.33 -2.04 -8.15
CA ASP A 11 -14.57 -0.66 -7.72
C ASP A 11 -15.36 -0.59 -6.42
N ARG A 12 -14.94 0.31 -5.53
CA ARG A 12 -15.47 0.47 -4.17
C ARG A 12 -15.41 -0.81 -3.33
N GLY A 13 -14.67 -1.81 -3.79
CA GLY A 13 -14.46 -3.07 -3.10
C GLY A 13 -13.38 -2.96 -2.03
N ALA A 14 -13.36 -3.95 -1.13
CA ALA A 14 -12.32 -4.09 -0.12
C ALA A 14 -11.53 -5.39 -0.35
N ALA A 15 -10.22 -5.28 -0.45
CA ALA A 15 -9.31 -6.41 -0.61
C ALA A 15 -8.32 -6.47 0.56
N THR A 16 -8.19 -7.65 1.18
CA THR A 16 -7.24 -7.88 2.27
C THR A 16 -6.36 -9.09 1.99
N ALA A 17 -5.04 -8.92 2.09
CA ALA A 17 -4.05 -9.99 1.91
C ALA A 17 -3.11 -10.11 3.12
N GLY A 18 -2.70 -11.34 3.43
CA GLY A 18 -1.87 -11.68 4.58
C GLY A 18 -0.38 -11.40 4.39
N TYR A 19 0.46 -12.10 5.17
CA TYR A 19 1.93 -11.99 5.12
C TYR A 19 2.45 -12.12 3.69
N ARG A 20 3.29 -11.16 3.26
CA ARG A 20 3.83 -11.07 1.89
C ARG A 20 2.78 -11.10 0.77
N GLY A 21 1.50 -10.94 1.11
CA GLY A 21 0.40 -10.99 0.18
C GLY A 21 0.24 -9.69 -0.60
N ALA A 22 -0.52 -9.76 -1.68
CA ALA A 22 -0.86 -8.61 -2.51
C ALA A 22 -2.37 -8.37 -2.49
N ALA A 23 -2.79 -7.17 -2.10
CA ALA A 23 -4.18 -6.74 -2.14
C ALA A 23 -4.37 -5.69 -3.25
N THR A 24 -5.36 -5.86 -4.10
CA THR A 24 -5.75 -4.87 -5.13
C THR A 24 -7.23 -4.57 -5.04
N ALA A 25 -7.62 -3.31 -4.96
CA ALA A 25 -9.02 -2.88 -5.10
C ALA A 25 -9.16 -1.85 -6.24
N GLY A 26 -10.36 -1.73 -6.82
CA GLY A 26 -10.64 -0.78 -7.89
C GLY A 26 -10.79 0.67 -7.39
N ASP A 27 -11.45 1.50 -8.20
CA ASP A 27 -11.66 2.92 -7.91
C ASP A 27 -12.53 3.13 -6.67
N GLY A 28 -12.12 4.01 -5.77
CA GLY A 28 -12.77 4.22 -4.46
C GLY A 28 -12.69 3.00 -3.55
N GLY A 29 -11.90 1.99 -3.90
CA GLY A 29 -11.71 0.77 -3.13
C GLY A 29 -10.71 0.94 -1.99
N ALA A 30 -10.62 -0.09 -1.15
CA ALA A 30 -9.65 -0.17 -0.05
C ALA A 30 -8.83 -1.45 -0.17
N ALA A 31 -7.50 -1.33 -0.16
CA ALA A 31 -6.58 -2.45 -0.19
C ALA A 31 -5.69 -2.44 1.05
N THR A 32 -5.68 -3.55 1.80
CA THR A 32 -4.84 -3.73 2.99
C THR A 32 -3.98 -4.98 2.83
N ALA A 33 -2.66 -4.85 2.99
CA ALA A 33 -1.74 -5.98 2.85
C ALA A 33 -0.54 -5.94 3.82
N ARG A 34 0.08 -7.09 4.05
CA ARG A 34 1.42 -7.20 4.66
C ARG A 34 2.51 -7.51 3.63
N GLY A 35 2.35 -6.92 2.45
CA GLY A 35 3.26 -7.06 1.31
C GLY A 35 3.05 -5.90 0.36
N LYS A 36 2.10 -6.03 -0.57
CA LYS A 36 1.78 -4.97 -1.53
C LYS A 36 0.29 -4.59 -1.50
N ALA A 37 -0.04 -3.31 -1.44
CA ALA A 37 -1.43 -2.82 -1.52
C ALA A 37 -1.60 -1.83 -2.68
N SER A 38 -2.56 -2.08 -3.56
CA SER A 38 -2.87 -1.22 -4.71
C SER A 38 -4.34 -0.84 -4.75
N THR A 39 -4.63 0.42 -5.06
CA THR A 39 -5.99 0.89 -5.34
C THR A 39 -6.06 1.71 -6.62
N GLY A 40 -7.27 1.94 -7.13
CA GLY A 40 -7.52 2.87 -8.24
C GLY A 40 -7.65 4.32 -7.77
N TYR A 41 -8.40 5.14 -8.53
CA TYR A 41 -8.68 6.54 -8.20
C TYR A 41 -9.41 6.69 -6.87
N ASN A 42 -9.05 7.71 -6.08
CA ASN A 42 -9.69 8.00 -4.79
C ASN A 42 -9.79 6.79 -3.84
N GLY A 43 -8.89 5.82 -3.98
CA GLY A 43 -8.85 4.64 -3.13
C GLY A 43 -8.07 4.84 -1.83
N LEU A 44 -7.92 3.77 -1.06
CA LEU A 44 -7.09 3.71 0.15
C LEU A 44 -6.21 2.47 0.11
N SER A 45 -4.90 2.65 -0.03
CA SER A 45 -3.91 1.58 0.03
C SER A 45 -3.16 1.64 1.36
N VAL A 46 -3.22 0.58 2.15
CA VAL A 46 -2.50 0.44 3.42
C VAL A 46 -1.60 -0.78 3.36
N ALA A 47 -0.30 -0.59 3.56
CA ALA A 47 0.61 -1.71 3.77
C ALA A 47 1.42 -1.54 5.05
N ARG A 48 1.52 -2.62 5.83
CA ARG A 48 2.28 -2.67 7.06
C ARG A 48 3.16 -3.93 7.10
N GLY A 49 4.46 -3.76 7.27
CA GLY A 49 5.41 -4.88 7.29
C GLY A 49 6.82 -4.46 6.94
N GLU A 50 7.71 -5.45 6.85
CA GLU A 50 9.04 -5.30 6.28
C GLU A 50 8.95 -5.07 4.77
N ASN A 51 9.63 -4.03 4.27
CA ASN A 51 9.78 -3.74 2.84
C ASN A 51 8.45 -3.76 2.05
N VAL A 52 7.40 -3.23 2.68
CA VAL A 52 6.07 -3.16 2.08
C VAL A 52 5.98 -2.06 1.03
N GLN A 53 5.06 -2.25 0.09
CA GLN A 53 4.84 -1.30 -0.99
C GLN A 53 3.36 -0.94 -1.13
N VAL A 54 3.10 0.30 -1.52
CA VAL A 54 1.75 0.79 -1.81
C VAL A 54 1.70 1.53 -3.14
N LYS A 55 0.55 1.45 -3.80
CA LYS A 55 0.26 2.15 -5.06
C LYS A 55 -1.18 2.63 -5.06
N GLY A 56 -1.47 3.73 -5.74
CA GLY A 56 -2.82 4.26 -5.90
C GLY A 56 -2.97 5.10 -7.16
N GLY A 57 -4.21 5.28 -7.62
CA GLY A 57 -4.54 6.28 -8.62
C GLY A 57 -4.61 7.69 -8.02
N ILE A 58 -4.85 8.72 -8.84
CA ILE A 58 -5.02 10.10 -8.37
C ILE A 58 -6.09 10.19 -7.28
N GLY A 59 -5.82 10.96 -6.23
CA GLY A 59 -6.70 11.15 -5.08
C GLY A 59 -6.70 10.00 -4.10
N ALA A 60 -6.02 8.89 -4.38
CA ALA A 60 -5.88 7.81 -3.42
C ALA A 60 -5.05 8.26 -2.22
N ILE A 61 -5.35 7.69 -1.06
CA ILE A 61 -4.51 7.82 0.14
C ILE A 61 -3.63 6.58 0.24
N LEU A 62 -2.33 6.81 0.40
CA LEU A 62 -1.34 5.78 0.63
C LEU A 62 -0.91 5.83 2.09
N VAL A 63 -0.95 4.70 2.79
CA VAL A 63 -0.44 4.57 4.16
C VAL A 63 0.58 3.43 4.19
N ILE A 64 1.80 3.75 4.59
CA ILE A 64 2.92 2.81 4.68
C ILE A 64 3.39 2.81 6.12
N ALA A 65 3.53 1.62 6.71
CA ALA A 65 4.16 1.44 8.01
C ALA A 65 5.23 0.35 7.90
N GLU A 66 6.49 0.73 8.10
CA GLU A 66 7.62 -0.17 8.06
C GLU A 66 7.86 -0.80 9.43
N GLU A 67 8.05 -2.11 9.47
CA GLU A 67 8.32 -2.88 10.68
C GLU A 67 9.78 -3.35 10.72
N ARG A 68 10.34 -3.53 11.93
CA ARG A 68 11.54 -4.36 12.13
C ARG A 68 11.22 -5.84 11.93
N ASP A 69 12.13 -6.55 11.27
CA ASP A 69 12.00 -7.97 10.89
C ASP A 69 11.74 -8.91 12.07
N ASP A 70 12.31 -8.62 13.24
CA ASP A 70 12.34 -9.52 14.40
C ASP A 70 11.35 -9.15 15.52
N THR A 71 10.94 -7.89 15.63
CA THR A 71 10.08 -7.41 16.73
C THR A 71 8.69 -6.93 16.33
N TYR A 72 8.42 -6.73 15.03
CA TYR A 72 7.19 -6.06 14.53
C TYR A 72 7.00 -4.62 15.03
N ASP A 73 8.04 -4.02 15.62
CA ASP A 73 8.01 -2.61 16.02
C ASP A 73 7.93 -1.75 14.76
N ILE A 74 7.03 -0.77 14.77
CA ILE A 74 6.95 0.23 13.71
C ILE A 74 8.14 1.16 13.86
N VAL A 75 9.02 1.17 12.85
CA VAL A 75 10.18 2.06 12.81
C VAL A 75 9.88 3.37 12.11
N ASP A 76 9.06 3.31 11.06
CA ASP A 76 8.70 4.46 10.25
C ASP A 76 7.28 4.31 9.71
N TRP A 77 6.58 5.42 9.53
CA TRP A 77 5.29 5.43 8.85
C TRP A 77 5.02 6.77 8.18
N LYS A 78 4.26 6.76 7.08
CA LYS A 78 3.69 7.96 6.45
C LYS A 78 2.29 7.71 5.93
N ALA A 79 1.52 8.78 5.82
CA ALA A 79 0.30 8.84 5.04
C ALA A 79 0.40 10.00 4.04
N VAL A 80 0.13 9.73 2.77
CA VAL A 80 0.20 10.73 1.70
C VAL A 80 -1.00 10.61 0.76
N VAL A 81 -1.34 11.70 0.08
CA VAL A 81 -2.30 11.69 -1.03
C VAL A 81 -1.53 11.60 -2.34
N VAL A 82 -2.04 10.80 -3.27
CA VAL A 82 -1.56 10.77 -4.66
C VAL A 82 -2.10 12.00 -5.40
N ASP A 83 -1.28 13.04 -5.50
CA ASP A 83 -1.64 14.31 -6.15
C ASP A 83 -1.29 14.36 -7.65
N GLY A 84 -0.43 13.46 -8.13
CA GLY A 84 0.06 13.42 -9.49
C GLY A 84 1.23 14.36 -9.78
N GLU A 85 1.67 15.16 -8.80
CA GLU A 85 2.78 16.11 -8.93
C GLU A 85 3.99 15.64 -8.11
N VAL A 86 3.80 15.47 -6.80
CA VAL A 86 4.82 14.99 -5.86
C VAL A 86 4.72 13.48 -5.72
N VAL A 87 3.49 12.97 -5.60
CA VAL A 87 3.19 11.54 -5.52
C VAL A 87 2.47 11.13 -6.79
N LYS A 88 3.19 10.43 -7.67
CA LYS A 88 2.71 10.01 -8.99
C LYS A 88 1.66 8.92 -8.86
N ALA A 89 0.62 9.01 -9.68
CA ALA A 89 -0.34 7.92 -9.81
C ALA A 89 0.33 6.67 -10.38
N ASP A 90 -0.25 5.52 -10.04
CA ASP A 90 0.15 4.20 -10.57
C ASP A 90 1.64 3.88 -10.41
N THR A 91 2.28 4.48 -9.40
CA THR A 91 3.68 4.26 -9.04
C THR A 91 3.76 3.58 -7.68
N TRP A 92 4.64 2.58 -7.55
CA TRP A 92 4.86 1.91 -6.27
C TRP A 92 5.76 2.76 -5.39
N TYR A 93 5.39 2.84 -4.12
CA TYR A 93 6.15 3.55 -3.10
C TYR A 93 6.43 2.65 -1.90
N ARG A 94 7.59 2.87 -1.28
CA ARG A 94 7.94 2.35 0.06
C ARG A 94 8.57 3.45 0.91
N LEU A 95 8.91 3.12 2.15
CA LEU A 95 9.74 3.97 2.99
C LEU A 95 11.20 3.51 2.92
N GLU A 96 12.12 4.47 2.96
CA GLU A 96 13.55 4.27 3.19
C GLU A 96 14.02 5.29 4.21
N ASN A 97 14.39 4.83 5.41
CA ASN A 97 14.74 5.70 6.55
C ASN A 97 13.66 6.76 6.82
N GLY A 98 12.41 6.33 6.80
CA GLY A 98 11.27 7.20 7.01
C GLY A 98 10.96 8.14 5.86
N GLU A 99 11.63 8.07 4.70
CA GLU A 99 11.31 8.88 3.51
C GLU A 99 10.59 8.08 2.43
N LEU A 100 9.63 8.72 1.75
CA LEU A 100 8.85 8.07 0.70
C LEU A 100 9.68 7.99 -0.59
N VAL A 101 9.87 6.79 -1.12
CA VAL A 101 10.67 6.56 -2.34
C VAL A 101 9.88 5.79 -3.39
N GLU A 102 10.08 6.14 -4.66
CA GLU A 102 9.56 5.41 -5.82
C GLU A 102 10.32 4.09 -6.00
N VAL A 103 9.62 3.00 -6.32
CA VAL A 103 10.20 1.68 -6.58
C VAL A 103 9.52 0.99 -7.77
N ASP A 104 10.23 0.04 -8.38
CA ASP A 104 9.72 -0.81 -9.47
C ASP A 104 8.90 -2.02 -8.96
#